data_AF-A0A969WSE3-F1
#
_entry.id   AF-A0A969WSE3-F1
#
_cell.length_a   1.000
_cell.length_b   1.000
_cell.length_c   1.000
_cell.angle_alpha   90.00
_cell.angle_beta   90.00
_cell.angle_gamma   90.00
#
_symmetry.space_group_name_H-M   'P 1'
#
loop_
_entity.id
_entity.type
_entity.pdbx_description
1 polymer ?
#
loop_
_entity_poly.entity_id
_entity_poly.type
_entity_poly.pdbx_seq_one_letter_code
_entity_poly.pdbx_strand_id
1 'polypeptide(L)'
;MDYDLIIIGAGPAGYVAAIRAGQLGLKTAIVEKQYIGGMCLNWGCIPSKTILESAKVFEKAKTLSVFRVDGIDPENISFNWETVKKRSIKITKKLTAGINFLLKKNGVEVINGTAKI
;
A
#
# COMPACT_ATOMS: atom_id res chain seq x y z
N MET A 1 -22.31 -0.76 -23.25
CA MET A 1 -21.87 -1.44 -22.02
C MET A 1 -22.44 -0.64 -20.88
N ASP A 2 -23.48 -1.13 -20.22
CA ASP A 2 -24.12 -0.38 -19.15
C ASP A 2 -23.52 -0.82 -17.80
N TYR A 3 -23.14 0.15 -16.96
CA TYR A 3 -22.69 -0.04 -15.59
C TYR A 3 -23.63 0.72 -14.67
N ASP A 4 -23.89 0.18 -13.48
CA ASP A 4 -24.66 0.89 -12.45
C ASP A 4 -23.81 1.97 -11.77
N LEU A 5 -22.49 1.77 -11.73
CA LEU A 5 -21.53 2.68 -11.12
C LEU A 5 -20.19 2.66 -11.86
N ILE A 6 -19.68 3.84 -12.21
CA ILE A 6 -18.33 4.05 -12.72
C ILE A 6 -17.56 4.94 -11.73
N ILE A 7 -16.41 4.46 -11.27
CA ILE A 7 -15.55 5.16 -10.32
C ILE A 7 -14.28 5.63 -11.05
N ILE A 8 -13.93 6.90 -10.90
CA ILE A 8 -12.71 7.48 -11.47
C ILE A 8 -11.62 7.56 -10.39
N GLY A 9 -10.59 6.74 -10.55
CA GLY A 9 -9.43 6.64 -9.66
C GLY A 9 -9.53 5.46 -8.68
N ALA A 10 -8.47 4.65 -8.60
CA ALA A 10 -8.35 3.50 -7.68
C ALA A 10 -7.49 3.81 -6.45
N GLY A 11 -7.58 5.05 -5.93
CA GLY A 11 -7.06 5.40 -4.60
C GLY A 11 -7.91 4.81 -3.46
N PRO A 12 -7.58 5.12 -2.20
CA PRO A 12 -8.29 4.62 -1.02
C PRO A 12 -9.81 4.73 -1.09
N ALA A 13 -10.33 5.89 -1.49
CA ALA A 13 -11.77 6.08 -1.65
C ALA A 13 -12.34 5.19 -2.78
N GLY A 14 -11.67 5.17 -3.93
CA GLY A 14 -12.16 4.50 -5.13
C GLY A 14 -12.22 2.98 -5.00
N TYR A 15 -11.13 2.33 -4.58
CA TYR A 15 -11.15 0.87 -4.47
C TYR A 15 -12.07 0.38 -3.34
N VAL A 16 -12.23 1.15 -2.26
CA VAL A 16 -13.18 0.80 -1.19
C VAL A 16 -14.62 0.92 -1.68
N ALA A 17 -14.96 2.03 -2.35
CA ALA A 17 -16.28 2.22 -2.94
C ALA A 17 -16.59 1.13 -3.98
N ALA A 18 -15.63 0.79 -4.84
CA ALA A 18 -15.80 -0.23 -5.86
C ALA A 18 -16.03 -1.62 -5.27
N ILE A 19 -15.20 -2.02 -4.29
CA ILE A 19 -15.38 -3.28 -3.57
C ILE A 19 -16.76 -3.32 -2.93
N ARG A 20 -17.20 -2.23 -2.27
CA ARG A 20 -18.50 -2.19 -1.62
C ARG A 20 -19.65 -2.26 -2.62
N ALA A 21 -19.55 -1.58 -3.75
CA ALA A 21 -20.54 -1.64 -4.83
C ALA A 21 -20.68 -3.06 -5.38
N GLY A 22 -19.56 -3.74 -5.64
CA GLY A 22 -19.55 -5.15 -6.07
C GLY A 22 -20.18 -6.09 -5.04
N GLN A 23 -19.93 -5.88 -3.74
CA GLN A 23 -20.58 -6.64 -2.66
C GLN A 23 -22.10 -6.46 -2.61
N LEU A 24 -22.59 -5.29 -3.03
CA LEU A 24 -24.02 -4.97 -3.10
C LEU A 24 -24.66 -5.44 -4.42
N GLY A 25 -23.91 -6.09 -5.30
CA GLY A 25 -24.40 -6.64 -6.57
C GLY A 25 -24.46 -5.64 -7.73
N LEU A 26 -23.91 -4.43 -7.57
CA LEU A 26 -23.87 -3.42 -8.64
C LEU A 26 -22.83 -3.79 -9.69
N LYS A 27 -23.20 -3.68 -10.97
CA LYS A 27 -22.26 -3.79 -12.08
C LYS A 27 -21.36 -2.57 -12.10
N THR A 28 -20.14 -2.73 -11.58
CA THR A 28 -19.24 -1.63 -11.26
C THR A 28 -17.98 -1.67 -12.12
N ALA A 29 -17.58 -0.51 -12.66
CA ALA A 29 -16.26 -0.30 -13.25
C ALA A 29 -15.45 0.72 -12.43
N ILE A 30 -14.13 0.51 -12.37
CA ILE A 30 -13.18 1.48 -11.83
C ILE A 30 -12.10 1.81 -12.87
N VAL A 31 -11.90 3.10 -13.14
CA VAL A 31 -10.92 3.59 -14.11
C VAL A 31 -9.70 4.12 -13.37
N GLU A 32 -8.52 3.56 -13.62
CA GLU A 32 -7.26 4.02 -13.01
C GLU A 32 -6.17 4.17 -14.06
N LYS A 33 -5.46 5.30 -14.03
CA LYS A 33 -4.45 5.65 -15.04
C LYS A 33 -3.06 5.11 -14.73
N GLN A 34 -2.76 4.81 -13.47
CA GLN A 34 -1.43 4.42 -13.01
C GLN A 34 -1.48 3.18 -12.12
N TYR A 35 -1.53 3.37 -10.80
CA TYR A 35 -1.39 2.27 -9.84
C TYR A 35 -2.58 2.20 -8.91
N ILE A 36 -3.15 0.99 -8.84
CA ILE A 36 -4.19 0.65 -7.87
C ILE A 36 -3.65 0.86 -6.44
N GLY A 37 -4.51 1.38 -5.57
CA GLY A 37 -4.16 1.87 -4.24
C GLY A 37 -3.76 3.35 -4.21
N GLY A 38 -3.57 3.98 -5.38
CA GLY A 38 -3.28 5.41 -5.53
C GLY A 38 -2.04 5.86 -4.76
N MET A 39 -2.00 7.16 -4.43
CA MET A 39 -0.85 7.76 -3.74
C MET A 39 -0.57 7.06 -2.40
N CYS A 40 -1.58 6.86 -1.55
CA CYS A 40 -1.41 6.35 -0.19
C CYS A 40 -0.60 5.04 -0.15
N LEU A 41 -0.91 4.12 -1.08
CA LEU A 41 -0.29 2.80 -1.12
C LEU A 41 1.08 2.80 -1.81
N ASN A 42 1.21 3.58 -2.89
CA ASN A 42 2.36 3.50 -3.78
C ASN A 42 3.49 4.48 -3.39
N TRP A 43 3.15 5.66 -2.88
CA TRP A 43 4.13 6.73 -2.61
C TRP A 43 3.88 7.52 -1.32
N GLY A 44 2.78 7.27 -0.62
CA GLY A 44 2.36 8.05 0.54
C GLY A 44 2.56 7.28 1.84
N CYS A 45 1.46 6.99 2.52
CA CYS A 45 1.45 6.45 3.87
C CYS A 45 2.20 5.12 3.99
N ILE A 46 1.96 4.16 3.12
CA ILE A 46 2.54 2.83 3.28
C ILE A 46 4.08 2.82 3.16
N PRO A 47 4.69 3.39 2.11
CA PRO A 47 6.15 3.42 2.06
C PRO A 47 6.77 4.28 3.16
N SER A 48 6.19 5.46 3.45
CA SER A 48 6.71 6.34 4.50
C SER A 48 6.69 5.67 5.88
N LYS A 49 5.60 4.98 6.25
CA LYS A 49 5.48 4.33 7.55
C LYS A 49 6.32 3.05 7.64
N THR A 50 6.50 2.33 6.53
CA THR A 50 7.38 1.15 6.50
C THR A 50 8.84 1.54 6.76
N ILE A 51 9.31 2.62 6.13
CA ILE A 51 10.67 3.12 6.29
C ILE A 51 10.85 3.70 7.69
N LEU A 52 9.89 4.49 8.16
CA LEU A 52 9.91 5.04 9.52
C LEU A 52 10.02 3.95 10.58
N GLU A 53 9.29 2.83 10.40
CA GLU A 53 9.39 1.71 11.33
C GLU A 53 10.78 1.07 11.33
N SER A 54 11.41 0.90 10.16
CA SER A 54 12.80 0.43 10.09
C SER A 54 13.77 1.39 10.80
N ALA A 55 13.57 2.70 10.66
CA ALA A 55 14.40 3.70 11.36
C ALA A 55 14.20 3.63 12.89
N LYS A 56 12.95 3.52 13.36
CA LYS A 56 12.64 3.34 14.79
C LYS A 56 13.27 2.08 15.38
N VAL A 57 13.26 0.97 14.65
CA VAL A 57 13.90 -0.27 15.10
C VAL A 57 15.41 -0.10 15.22
N PHE A 58 16.04 0.58 14.25
CA PHE A 58 17.46 0.88 14.30
C PHE A 58 17.84 1.78 15.49
N GLU A 59 17.06 2.84 15.73
CA GLU A 59 17.25 3.72 16.88
C GLU A 59 17.09 2.98 18.21
N LYS A 60 16.05 2.14 18.33
CA LYS A 60 15.86 1.29 19.51
C LYS A 60 17.04 0.35 19.73
N ALA A 61 17.54 -0.29 18.66
CA ALA A 61 18.68 -1.18 18.75
C ALA A 61 19.94 -0.46 19.28
N LYS A 62 20.15 0.80 18.89
CA LYS A 62 21.26 1.64 19.39
C LYS A 62 21.10 2.10 20.84
N THR A 63 19.89 2.04 21.39
CA THR A 63 19.56 2.56 22.73
C THR A 63 19.20 1.46 23.74
N LEU A 64 19.46 0.19 23.41
CA LEU A 64 19.11 -0.98 24.22
C LEU A 64 19.73 -0.98 25.63
N SER A 65 20.91 -0.38 25.79
CA SER A 65 21.59 -0.30 27.09
C SER A 65 20.79 0.47 28.16
N VAL A 66 19.92 1.41 27.74
CA VAL A 66 19.01 2.14 28.65
C VAL A 66 18.03 1.17 29.34
N PHE A 67 17.73 0.05 28.69
CA PHE A 67 16.85 -0.99 29.21
C PHE A 67 17.59 -2.12 29.91
N ARG A 68 18.90 -1.97 30.21
CA ARG A 68 19.77 -3.02 30.77
C ARG A 68 19.83 -4.29 29.90
N VAL A 69 19.71 -4.11 28.58
CA VAL A 69 19.95 -5.18 27.59
C VAL A 69 21.38 -5.03 27.10
N ASP A 70 22.27 -5.83 27.69
CA ASP A 70 23.70 -5.80 27.42
C ASP A 70 24.11 -6.81 26.33
N GLY A 71 25.35 -6.71 25.82
CA GLY A 71 25.91 -7.65 24.83
C GLY A 71 25.69 -7.25 23.36
N ILE A 72 25.10 -6.08 23.10
CA ILE A 72 24.97 -5.49 21.78
C ILE A 72 25.78 -4.21 21.75
N ASP A 73 26.74 -4.13 20.83
CA ASP A 73 27.54 -2.93 20.59
C ASP A 73 26.80 -1.97 19.63
N PRO A 74 26.36 -0.78 20.10
CA PRO A 74 25.66 0.19 19.28
C PRO A 74 26.46 0.71 18.07
N GLU A 75 27.79 0.73 18.16
CA GLU A 75 28.65 1.22 17.07
C GLU A 75 28.70 0.25 15.90
N ASN A 76 28.54 -1.05 16.18
CA ASN A 76 28.56 -2.10 15.17
C ASN A 76 27.20 -2.35 14.49
N ILE A 77 26.13 -1.64 14.89
CA ILE A 77 24.83 -1.73 14.23
C ILE A 77 24.78 -0.77 13.03
N SER A 78 24.57 -1.33 11.83
CA SER A 78 24.44 -0.57 10.57
C SER A 78 23.01 -0.51 10.04
N PHE A 79 22.69 0.55 9.29
CA PHE A 79 21.40 0.75 8.64
C PHE A 79 21.53 0.64 7.12
N ASN A 80 21.14 -0.51 6.55
CA ASN A 80 21.18 -0.71 5.10
C ASN A 80 19.96 -0.07 4.41
N TRP A 81 20.14 1.14 3.90
CA TRP A 81 19.10 1.90 3.21
C TRP A 81 18.49 1.15 2.01
N GLU A 82 19.32 0.49 1.20
CA GLU A 82 18.83 -0.20 0.00
C GLU A 82 17.88 -1.35 0.37
N THR A 83 18.23 -2.14 1.37
CA THR A 83 17.40 -3.25 1.84
C THR A 83 16.11 -2.75 2.48
N VAL A 84 16.16 -1.63 3.23
CA VAL A 84 14.95 -0.99 3.79
C VAL A 84 14.02 -0.49 2.68
N LYS A 85 14.56 0.16 1.65
CA LYS A 85 13.77 0.59 0.49
C LYS A 85 13.16 -0.60 -0.25
N LYS A 86 13.92 -1.69 -0.46
CA LYS A 86 13.42 -2.94 -1.06
C LYS A 86 12.29 -3.56 -0.22
N ARG A 87 12.41 -3.58 1.11
CA ARG A 87 11.33 -4.02 2.02
C ARG A 87 10.07 -3.17 1.85
N SER A 88 10.20 -1.85 1.81
CA SER A 88 9.08 -0.93 1.56
C SER A 88 8.35 -1.26 0.25
N ILE A 89 9.10 -1.42 -0.86
CA ILE A 89 8.53 -1.76 -2.16
C ILE A 89 7.83 -3.12 -2.13
N LYS A 90 8.41 -4.12 -1.44
CA LYS A 90 7.82 -5.46 -1.29
C LYS A 90 6.46 -5.39 -0.58
N ILE A 91 6.34 -4.58 0.47
CA ILE A 91 5.08 -4.40 1.21
C ILE A 91 4.03 -3.72 0.32
N THR A 92 4.39 -2.63 -0.36
CA THR A 92 3.49 -1.97 -1.32
C THR A 92 2.98 -2.95 -2.38
N LYS A 93 3.86 -3.74 -3.01
CA LYS A 93 3.48 -4.75 -4.01
C LYS A 93 2.52 -5.81 -3.47
N LYS A 94 2.74 -6.28 -2.24
CA LYS A 94 1.84 -7.26 -1.60
C LYS A 94 0.44 -6.68 -1.41
N LEU A 95 0.35 -5.45 -0.94
CA LEU A 95 -0.93 -4.80 -0.67
C LEU A 95 -1.67 -4.42 -1.96
N THR A 96 -0.98 -3.92 -2.99
CA THR A 96 -1.60 -3.63 -4.29
C THR A 96 -2.13 -4.90 -4.95
N ALA A 97 -1.41 -6.03 -4.84
CA ALA A 97 -1.90 -7.33 -5.29
C ALA A 97 -3.14 -7.79 -4.51
N GLY A 98 -3.19 -7.54 -3.20
CA GLY A 98 -4.36 -7.81 -2.37
C GLY A 98 -5.59 -7.02 -2.81
N ILE A 99 -5.45 -5.73 -3.12
CA ILE A 99 -6.56 -4.90 -3.63
C ILE A 99 -7.03 -5.40 -5.00
N ASN A 100 -6.10 -5.70 -5.91
CA ASN A 100 -6.44 -6.29 -7.21
C ASN A 100 -7.27 -7.58 -7.06
N PHE A 101 -6.84 -8.47 -6.16
CA PHE A 101 -7.57 -9.68 -5.86
C PHE A 101 -8.98 -9.38 -5.33
N LEU A 102 -9.12 -8.42 -4.41
CA LEU A 102 -10.43 -8.04 -3.87
C LEU A 102 -11.35 -7.42 -4.92
N LEU A 103 -10.84 -6.56 -5.81
CA LEU A 103 -11.64 -6.00 -6.91
C LEU A 103 -12.18 -7.12 -7.80
N LYS A 104 -11.31 -8.04 -8.24
CA LYS A 104 -11.70 -9.21 -9.03
C LYS A 104 -12.71 -10.10 -8.30
N LYS A 105 -12.49 -10.38 -7.02
CA LYS A 105 -13.37 -11.21 -6.19
C LYS A 105 -14.78 -10.64 -6.09
N ASN A 106 -14.93 -9.31 -6.08
CA ASN A 106 -16.21 -8.63 -5.99
C ASN A 106 -16.78 -8.24 -7.38
N GLY A 107 -16.26 -8.82 -8.47
CA GLY A 107 -16.79 -8.59 -9.81
C GLY A 107 -16.61 -7.17 -10.35
N VAL A 108 -15.71 -6.37 -9.77
CA VAL A 108 -15.41 -5.03 -10.27
C VAL A 108 -14.51 -5.13 -11.49
N GLU A 109 -14.92 -4.49 -12.57
CA GLU A 109 -14.08 -4.34 -13.76
C GLU A 109 -13.07 -3.22 -13.56
N VAL A 110 -11.79 -3.51 -13.81
CA VAL A 110 -10.71 -2.52 -13.71
C VAL A 110 -10.29 -2.10 -15.11
N ILE A 111 -10.50 -0.83 -15.43
CA ILE A 111 -10.14 -0.23 -16.70
C ILE A 111 -8.87 0.58 -16.50
N ASN A 112 -7.77 0.16 -17.14
CA ASN A 112 -6.52 0.91 -17.12
C ASN A 112 -6.61 2.05 -18.15
N GLY A 113 -6.74 3.28 -17.68
CA GLY A 113 -6.91 4.43 -18.56
C GLY A 113 -7.17 5.74 -17.82
N THR A 114 -7.22 6.83 -18.59
CA THR A 114 -7.61 8.14 -18.08
C THR A 114 -9.07 8.40 -18.46
N ALA A 115 -9.92 8.66 -17.45
CA ALA A 115 -11.31 9.05 -17.69
C ALA A 115 -11.40 10.54 -18.05
N LYS A 116 -12.40 10.90 -18.88
CA LYS A 116 -12.79 12.26 -19.21
C LYS A 116 -14.31 12.37 -19.12
N ILE A 117 -14.79 13.47 -18.54
CA ILE A 117 -16.21 13.82 -18.41
C ILE A 117 -16.55 14.84 -19.50
#